data_AF-A0A9N9VJP8-F1
#
_entry.id   AF-A0A9N9VJP8-F1
#
_cell.length_a   1.000
_cell.length_b   1.000
_cell.length_c   1.000
_cell.angle_alpha   90.00
_cell.angle_beta   90.00
_cell.angle_gamma   90.00
#
_symmetry.space_group_name_H-M   'P 1'
#
loop_
_entity.id
_entity.type
_entity.pdbx_description
1 polymer ?
#
loop_
_entity_poly.entity_id
_entity_poly.type
_entity_poly.pdbx_seq_one_letter_code
_entity_poly.pdbx_strand_id
1 'polypeptide(L)'
;MDVHPAGEARLRRADVSTKSIASQIVDTAGQSAKKLESKLLLCWDELPHWRRDNAFIVTGYRQVKPSYSHTLFSLLHLHNESVNIWSHLIGAILAISSGTYLYQVIHPRYESASSSDIIVFACFFGGAILCLGMSATFHALLCHSEEVARWGNKLDYSGIVALIVGSYVPALYYGFFCQPALMTPYLCLIVLLGIGCGIVSWVDKFRKPELRVFRASMFVGLGVSGVIPVVHGIIIDGYQALEDRMSISLVIFHGALYIFGAVLYASRWPERSFPGAFDIWGSSHQIFHCCVVLAAATHLYGMARAFDYHHTIMGSQCLID
;
A
#
# COMPACT_ATOMS: atom_id res chain seq x y z
N MET A 1 -32.94 -40.14 80.26
CA MET A 1 -33.51 -38.93 79.63
C MET A 1 -32.33 -38.17 79.05
N ASP A 2 -31.91 -38.54 77.85
CA ASP A 2 -30.83 -37.87 77.13
C ASP A 2 -31.44 -36.78 76.24
N VAL A 3 -31.02 -35.54 76.45
CA VAL A 3 -31.40 -34.39 75.63
C VAL A 3 -30.20 -34.04 74.75
N HIS A 4 -30.30 -34.33 73.45
CA HIS A 4 -29.36 -33.90 72.43
C HIS A 4 -29.47 -32.39 72.17
N PRO A 5 -28.36 -31.63 72.02
CA PRO A 5 -28.39 -30.30 71.44
C PRO A 5 -28.15 -30.39 69.92
N ALA A 6 -29.18 -30.05 69.14
CA ALA A 6 -29.08 -29.84 67.70
C ALA A 6 -29.22 -28.34 67.43
N GLY A 7 -28.13 -27.66 67.03
CA GLY A 7 -28.26 -26.25 66.66
C GLY A 7 -26.98 -25.45 66.49
N GLU A 8 -26.00 -25.88 65.68
CA GLU A 8 -24.90 -24.97 65.28
C GLU A 8 -24.27 -25.24 63.90
N ALA A 9 -24.59 -26.35 63.23
CA ALA A 9 -23.93 -26.74 61.97
C ALA A 9 -24.48 -26.10 60.69
N ARG A 10 -25.58 -25.33 60.74
CA ARG A 10 -26.27 -24.84 59.52
C ARG A 10 -25.83 -23.46 59.01
N LEU A 11 -25.14 -22.66 59.83
CA LEU A 11 -24.73 -21.29 59.45
C LEU A 11 -23.37 -21.22 58.75
N ARG A 12 -22.42 -22.13 59.04
CA ARG A 12 -21.08 -22.12 58.41
C ARG A 12 -21.05 -22.60 56.95
N ARG A 13 -22.02 -23.41 56.52
CA ARG A 13 -22.02 -24.01 55.17
C ARG A 13 -22.54 -23.06 54.09
N ALA A 14 -23.47 -22.16 54.45
CA ALA A 14 -23.97 -21.15 53.54
C ALA A 14 -22.89 -20.11 53.21
N ASP A 15 -22.18 -19.63 54.24
CA ASP A 15 -21.19 -18.54 54.12
C ASP A 15 -19.94 -18.91 53.27
N VAL A 16 -19.53 -20.19 53.31
CA VAL A 16 -18.46 -20.73 52.44
C VAL A 16 -18.91 -20.83 50.98
N SER A 17 -20.18 -21.15 50.73
CA SER A 17 -20.76 -21.24 49.38
C SER A 17 -20.89 -19.86 48.72
N THR A 18 -21.36 -18.85 49.47
CA THR A 18 -21.48 -17.47 48.97
C THR A 18 -20.11 -16.86 48.67
N LYS A 19 -19.08 -17.13 49.49
CA LYS A 19 -17.70 -16.70 49.21
C LYS A 19 -17.12 -17.31 47.93
N SER A 20 -17.41 -18.60 47.68
CA SER A 20 -16.99 -19.32 46.47
C SER A 20 -17.65 -18.77 45.20
N ILE A 21 -18.95 -18.48 45.27
CA ILE A 21 -19.70 -17.87 44.15
C ILE A 21 -19.21 -16.44 43.89
N ALA A 22 -18.99 -15.65 44.95
CA ALA A 22 -18.45 -14.30 44.81
C ALA A 22 -17.05 -14.28 44.18
N SER A 23 -16.15 -15.20 44.57
CA SER A 23 -14.83 -15.32 43.94
C SER A 23 -14.92 -15.72 42.46
N GLN A 24 -15.80 -16.66 42.11
CA GLN A 24 -16.02 -17.05 40.71
C GLN A 24 -16.57 -15.90 39.85
N ILE A 25 -17.47 -15.08 40.40
CA ILE A 25 -17.99 -13.88 39.71
C ILE A 25 -16.88 -12.86 39.50
N VAL A 26 -16.04 -12.62 40.52
CA VAL A 26 -14.90 -11.69 40.43
C VAL A 26 -13.88 -12.19 39.40
N ASP A 27 -13.56 -13.48 39.37
CA ASP A 27 -12.64 -14.07 38.38
C ASP A 27 -13.20 -13.98 36.96
N THR A 28 -14.50 -14.27 36.78
CA THR A 28 -15.18 -14.18 35.48
C THR A 28 -15.25 -12.73 34.99
N ALA A 29 -15.54 -11.79 35.90
CA ALA A 29 -15.53 -10.35 35.61
C ALA A 29 -14.11 -9.87 35.26
N GLY A 30 -13.09 -10.32 35.98
CA GLY A 30 -11.68 -10.00 35.71
C GLY A 30 -11.20 -10.57 34.37
N GLN A 31 -11.58 -11.79 34.02
CA GLN A 31 -11.30 -12.38 32.70
C GLN A 31 -12.01 -11.64 31.58
N SER A 32 -13.27 -11.24 31.80
CA SER A 32 -14.06 -10.46 30.82
C SER A 32 -13.50 -9.06 30.63
N ALA A 33 -13.09 -8.39 31.72
CA ALA A 33 -12.42 -7.10 31.69
C ALA A 33 -11.08 -7.17 30.94
N LYS A 34 -10.22 -8.16 31.25
CA LYS A 34 -8.97 -8.39 30.49
C LYS A 34 -9.22 -8.68 29.01
N LYS A 35 -10.28 -9.43 28.69
CA LYS A 35 -10.67 -9.72 27.30
C LYS A 35 -11.17 -8.46 26.58
N LEU A 36 -11.93 -7.60 27.26
CA LEU A 36 -12.40 -6.32 26.73
C LEU A 36 -11.23 -5.35 26.55
N GLU A 37 -10.39 -5.21 27.57
CA GLU A 37 -9.17 -4.41 27.55
C GLU A 37 -8.27 -4.83 26.40
N SER A 38 -8.11 -6.14 26.16
CA SER A 38 -7.31 -6.67 25.03
C SER A 38 -7.86 -6.34 23.64
N LYS A 39 -9.11 -5.86 23.55
CA LYS A 39 -9.79 -5.43 22.33
C LYS A 39 -9.87 -3.91 22.19
N LEU A 40 -9.55 -3.14 23.22
CA LEU A 40 -9.61 -1.67 23.17
C LEU A 40 -8.52 -1.13 22.24
N LEU A 41 -8.91 -0.17 21.41
CA LEU A 41 -7.97 0.64 20.63
C LEU A 41 -7.28 1.65 21.54
N LEU A 42 -6.02 1.91 21.25
CA LEU A 42 -5.15 2.81 21.98
C LEU A 42 -5.28 4.25 21.46
N CYS A 43 -5.01 5.20 22.35
CA CYS A 43 -4.75 6.59 22.05
C CYS A 43 -3.27 6.82 21.72
N TRP A 44 -2.96 7.96 21.10
CA TRP A 44 -1.62 8.36 20.69
C TRP A 44 -0.60 8.29 21.83
N ASP A 45 -0.96 8.78 23.01
CA ASP A 45 -0.05 8.85 24.16
C ASP A 45 0.31 7.49 24.76
N GLU A 46 -0.49 6.46 24.45
CA GLU A 46 -0.27 5.07 24.88
C GLU A 46 0.65 4.31 23.92
N LEU A 47 0.97 4.87 22.75
CA LEU A 47 1.82 4.23 21.77
C LEU A 47 3.29 4.22 22.20
N PRO A 48 4.04 3.15 21.90
CA PRO A 48 5.50 3.18 22.02
C PRO A 48 6.10 4.16 21.01
N HIS A 49 7.26 4.74 21.34
CA HIS A 49 7.89 5.79 20.52
C HIS A 49 8.06 5.44 19.04
N TRP A 50 8.42 4.19 18.71
CA TRP A 50 8.61 3.74 17.32
C TRP A 50 7.31 3.69 16.49
N ARG A 51 6.14 3.74 17.13
CA ARG A 51 4.80 3.81 16.49
C ARG A 51 4.28 5.23 16.32
N ARG A 52 4.93 6.22 16.94
CA ARG A 52 4.49 7.63 16.95
C ARG A 52 4.89 8.36 15.68
N ASP A 53 4.24 8.03 14.56
CA ASP A 53 4.50 8.64 13.26
C ASP A 53 3.71 9.95 13.02
N ASN A 54 2.39 9.94 13.28
CA ASN A 54 1.49 11.07 13.00
C ASN A 54 0.70 11.53 14.23
N ALA A 55 1.16 12.59 14.89
CA ALA A 55 0.54 13.12 16.12
C ALA A 55 -0.86 13.73 15.93
N PHE A 56 -1.32 13.91 14.69
CA PHE A 56 -2.66 14.43 14.39
C PHE A 56 -3.73 13.34 14.39
N ILE A 57 -3.32 12.08 14.35
CA ILE A 57 -4.18 10.92 14.55
C ILE A 57 -4.12 10.59 16.05
N VAL A 58 -5.23 10.76 16.76
CA VAL A 58 -5.23 10.80 18.23
C VAL A 58 -5.70 9.47 18.83
N THR A 59 -6.57 8.74 18.14
CA THR A 59 -7.19 7.50 18.62
C THR A 59 -7.21 6.42 17.53
N GLY A 60 -7.78 5.25 17.86
CA GLY A 60 -8.04 4.19 16.89
C GLY A 60 -6.85 3.26 16.62
N TYR A 61 -5.80 3.32 17.43
CA TYR A 61 -4.61 2.50 17.23
C TYR A 61 -4.76 1.08 17.75
N ARG A 62 -4.25 0.11 17.00
CA ARG A 62 -4.16 -1.29 17.48
C ARG A 62 -3.13 -1.46 18.58
N GLN A 63 -3.40 -2.39 19.50
CA GLN A 63 -2.45 -2.84 20.52
C GLN A 63 -1.24 -3.50 19.90
N VAL A 64 -0.06 -3.27 20.50
CA VAL A 64 1.16 -3.94 20.10
C VAL A 64 1.21 -5.32 20.75
N LYS A 65 1.14 -6.38 19.93
CA LYS A 65 1.23 -7.76 20.38
C LYS A 65 2.06 -8.58 19.39
N PRO A 66 3.11 -9.29 19.84
CA PRO A 66 3.93 -10.14 18.97
C PRO A 66 3.19 -11.44 18.62
N SER A 67 2.09 -11.32 17.89
CA SER A 67 1.24 -12.43 17.45
C SER A 67 0.68 -12.16 16.07
N TYR A 68 1.09 -12.98 15.09
CA TYR A 68 0.55 -12.92 13.73
C TYR A 68 -0.95 -13.17 13.68
N SER A 69 -1.46 -14.12 14.48
CA SER A 69 -2.90 -14.36 14.59
C SER A 69 -3.64 -13.11 15.05
N HIS A 70 -3.11 -12.37 16.05
CA HIS A 70 -3.70 -11.11 16.47
C HIS A 70 -3.76 -10.08 15.33
N THR A 71 -2.67 -9.92 14.58
CA THR A 71 -2.64 -8.99 13.43
C THR A 71 -3.62 -9.41 12.33
N LEU A 72 -3.77 -10.71 12.06
CA LEU A 72 -4.70 -11.24 11.07
C LEU A 72 -6.17 -11.03 11.49
N PHE A 73 -6.51 -11.33 12.75
CA PHE A 73 -7.86 -11.07 13.26
C PHE A 73 -8.19 -9.56 13.29
N SER A 74 -7.18 -8.69 13.37
CA SER A 74 -7.40 -7.24 13.34
C SER A 74 -7.97 -6.75 12.00
N LEU A 75 -7.76 -7.50 10.89
CA LEU A 75 -8.33 -7.18 9.58
C LEU A 75 -9.86 -7.14 9.57
N LEU A 76 -10.48 -7.85 10.51
CA LEU A 76 -11.95 -7.93 10.66
C LEU A 76 -12.51 -6.87 11.62
N HIS A 77 -11.66 -5.97 12.13
CA HIS A 77 -12.04 -4.92 13.07
C HIS A 77 -11.67 -3.55 12.52
N LEU A 78 -12.43 -2.53 12.93
CA LEU A 78 -12.19 -1.17 12.50
C LEU A 78 -11.13 -0.49 13.36
N HIS A 79 -10.14 0.13 12.74
CA HIS A 79 -9.04 0.85 13.38
C HIS A 79 -8.39 1.83 12.38
N ASN A 80 -7.44 2.64 12.84
CA ASN A 80 -6.81 3.70 12.05
C ASN A 80 -6.09 3.20 10.77
N GLU A 81 -5.59 1.96 10.80
CA GLU A 81 -4.95 1.31 9.65
C GLU A 81 -5.92 0.58 8.70
N SER A 82 -7.22 0.51 8.98
CA SER A 82 -8.14 -0.35 8.21
C SER A 82 -8.22 0.03 6.73
N VAL A 83 -8.36 1.33 6.44
CA VAL A 83 -8.40 1.81 5.05
C VAL A 83 -7.06 1.54 4.36
N ASN A 84 -5.93 1.87 5.00
CA ASN A 84 -4.59 1.64 4.43
C ASN A 84 -4.38 0.17 4.02
N ILE A 85 -4.85 -0.77 4.85
CA ILE A 85 -4.75 -2.20 4.53
C ILE A 85 -5.67 -2.56 3.37
N TRP A 86 -6.96 -2.25 3.48
CA TRP A 86 -7.96 -2.73 2.53
C TRP A 86 -7.85 -2.06 1.16
N SER A 87 -7.48 -0.79 1.08
CA SER A 87 -7.27 -0.10 -0.21
C SER A 87 -6.21 -0.80 -1.04
N HIS A 88 -5.06 -1.13 -0.45
CA HIS A 88 -3.96 -1.78 -1.16
C HIS A 88 -4.15 -3.29 -1.28
N LEU A 89 -4.78 -3.97 -0.31
CA LEU A 89 -5.09 -5.40 -0.43
C LEU A 89 -6.05 -5.66 -1.60
N ILE A 90 -7.14 -4.88 -1.70
CA ILE A 90 -8.07 -4.95 -2.83
C ILE A 90 -7.34 -4.58 -4.12
N GLY A 91 -6.54 -3.51 -4.11
CA GLY A 91 -5.73 -3.13 -5.27
C GLY A 91 -4.80 -4.25 -5.76
N ALA A 92 -4.13 -4.96 -4.85
CA ALA A 92 -3.25 -6.08 -5.17
C ALA A 92 -4.04 -7.26 -5.79
N ILE A 93 -5.20 -7.60 -5.23
CA ILE A 93 -6.08 -8.63 -5.79
C ILE A 93 -6.53 -8.23 -7.19
N LEU A 94 -6.97 -6.98 -7.39
CA LEU A 94 -7.36 -6.46 -8.70
C LEU A 94 -6.19 -6.51 -9.68
N ALA A 95 -4.98 -6.15 -9.29
CA ALA A 95 -3.80 -6.24 -10.14
C ALA A 95 -3.50 -7.69 -10.57
N ILE A 96 -3.60 -8.67 -9.65
CA ILE A 96 -3.44 -10.10 -9.98
C ILE A 96 -4.53 -10.56 -10.94
N SER A 97 -5.80 -10.24 -10.65
CA SER A 97 -6.94 -10.63 -11.47
C SER A 97 -6.87 -10.02 -12.86
N SER A 98 -6.57 -8.72 -12.97
CA SER A 98 -6.41 -8.02 -14.24
C SER A 98 -5.21 -8.55 -15.03
N GLY A 99 -4.05 -8.78 -14.39
CA GLY A 99 -2.89 -9.36 -15.06
C GLY A 99 -3.16 -10.76 -15.59
N THR A 100 -3.84 -11.60 -14.80
CA THR A 100 -4.26 -12.95 -15.23
C THR A 100 -5.25 -12.89 -16.38
N TYR A 101 -6.27 -12.02 -16.28
CA TYR A 101 -7.26 -11.82 -17.34
C TYR A 101 -6.59 -11.35 -18.63
N LEU A 102 -5.72 -10.33 -18.55
CA LEU A 102 -5.02 -9.82 -19.72
C LEU A 102 -4.09 -10.89 -20.30
N TYR A 103 -3.37 -11.68 -19.51
CA TYR A 103 -2.56 -12.77 -20.06
C TYR A 103 -3.39 -13.77 -20.87
N GLN A 104 -4.56 -14.16 -20.36
CA GLN A 104 -5.44 -15.12 -21.01
C GLN A 104 -6.15 -14.56 -22.26
N VAL A 105 -6.45 -13.26 -22.26
CA VAL A 105 -7.19 -12.62 -23.35
C VAL A 105 -6.28 -11.97 -24.38
N ILE A 106 -5.21 -11.29 -23.97
CA ILE A 106 -4.33 -10.47 -24.81
C ILE A 106 -3.39 -11.32 -25.65
N HIS A 107 -2.69 -12.29 -25.07
CA HIS A 107 -1.73 -13.10 -25.83
C HIS A 107 -2.34 -13.79 -27.07
N PRO A 108 -3.55 -14.39 -27.01
CA PRO A 108 -4.18 -14.94 -28.21
C PRO A 108 -4.93 -13.90 -29.06
N ARG A 109 -4.98 -12.62 -28.67
CA ARG A 109 -5.82 -11.60 -29.32
C ARG A 109 -5.26 -11.13 -30.66
N TYR A 110 -3.94 -11.05 -30.79
CA TYR A 110 -3.26 -10.58 -31.99
C TYR A 110 -2.14 -11.56 -32.35
N GLU A 111 -2.09 -12.02 -33.59
CA GLU A 111 -1.00 -12.90 -34.07
C GLU A 111 0.38 -12.25 -33.95
N SER A 112 0.44 -10.91 -33.98
CA SER A 112 1.65 -10.11 -33.79
C SER A 112 2.08 -9.95 -32.33
N ALA A 113 1.26 -10.35 -31.36
CA ALA A 113 1.60 -10.23 -29.94
C ALA A 113 2.81 -11.11 -29.61
N SER A 114 3.81 -10.53 -28.97
CA SER A 114 5.12 -11.15 -28.77
C SER A 114 5.40 -11.43 -27.29
N SER A 115 6.45 -12.21 -27.02
CA SER A 115 6.95 -12.40 -25.65
C SER A 115 7.40 -11.07 -25.01
N SER A 116 7.79 -10.07 -25.81
CA SER A 116 8.14 -8.74 -25.29
C SER A 116 6.93 -8.06 -24.67
N ASP A 117 5.75 -8.15 -25.29
CA ASP A 117 4.50 -7.60 -24.74
C ASP A 117 4.17 -8.23 -23.38
N ILE A 118 4.34 -9.55 -23.26
CA ILE A 118 4.16 -10.26 -22.00
C ILE A 118 5.12 -9.71 -20.94
N ILE A 119 6.40 -9.55 -21.28
CA ILE A 119 7.43 -9.10 -20.34
C ILE A 119 7.15 -7.67 -19.87
N VAL A 120 6.79 -6.74 -20.76
CA VAL A 120 6.57 -5.34 -20.36
C VAL A 120 5.35 -5.19 -19.46
N PHE A 121 4.26 -5.91 -19.73
CA PHE A 121 3.11 -5.95 -18.82
C PHE A 121 3.44 -6.69 -17.52
N ALA A 122 4.23 -7.76 -17.57
CA ALA A 122 4.69 -8.47 -16.37
C ALA A 122 5.54 -7.57 -15.46
N CYS A 123 6.36 -6.68 -16.02
CA CYS A 123 7.10 -5.68 -15.24
C CYS A 123 6.15 -4.73 -14.50
N PHE A 124 5.12 -4.21 -15.17
CA PHE A 124 4.12 -3.34 -14.55
C PHE A 124 3.29 -4.07 -13.49
N PHE A 125 2.69 -5.22 -13.82
CA PHE A 125 1.88 -5.99 -12.89
C PHE A 125 2.70 -6.51 -11.71
N GLY A 126 3.92 -7.01 -11.96
CA GLY A 126 4.84 -7.41 -10.90
C GLY A 126 5.15 -6.24 -9.95
N GLY A 127 5.46 -5.06 -10.50
CA GLY A 127 5.67 -3.84 -9.72
C GLY A 127 4.44 -3.44 -8.90
N ALA A 128 3.25 -3.46 -9.51
CA ALA A 128 1.99 -3.13 -8.83
C ALA A 128 1.64 -4.12 -7.71
N ILE A 129 1.76 -5.42 -7.97
CA ILE A 129 1.49 -6.47 -6.99
C ILE A 129 2.47 -6.38 -5.82
N LEU A 130 3.77 -6.17 -6.09
CA LEU A 130 4.77 -5.99 -5.05
C LEU A 130 4.48 -4.72 -4.23
N CYS A 131 4.20 -3.59 -4.87
CA CYS A 131 3.86 -2.35 -4.18
C CYS A 131 2.65 -2.49 -3.26
N LEU A 132 1.51 -2.87 -3.84
CA LEU A 132 0.24 -2.91 -3.12
C LEU A 132 0.25 -4.05 -2.08
N GLY A 133 0.79 -5.21 -2.43
CA GLY A 133 0.89 -6.36 -1.53
C GLY A 133 1.83 -6.12 -0.36
N MET A 134 3.03 -5.55 -0.59
CA MET A 134 3.97 -5.22 0.49
C MET A 134 3.40 -4.14 1.40
N SER A 135 2.73 -3.14 0.84
CA SER A 135 2.10 -2.08 1.64
C SER A 135 0.97 -2.60 2.52
N ALA A 136 0.03 -3.37 1.95
CA ALA A 136 -1.05 -3.98 2.71
C ALA A 136 -0.52 -4.90 3.82
N THR A 137 0.53 -5.67 3.52
CA THR A 137 1.19 -6.56 4.49
C THR A 137 1.85 -5.76 5.61
N PHE A 138 2.60 -4.70 5.28
CA PHE A 138 3.23 -3.82 6.27
C PHE A 138 2.19 -3.21 7.20
N HIS A 139 1.14 -2.60 6.64
CA HIS A 139 0.08 -2.00 7.44
C HIS A 139 -0.66 -3.05 8.28
N ALA A 140 -0.89 -4.26 7.78
CA ALA A 140 -1.49 -5.35 8.55
C ALA A 140 -0.61 -5.75 9.75
N LEU A 141 0.70 -5.91 9.54
CA LEU A 141 1.66 -6.38 10.54
C LEU A 141 2.22 -5.27 11.45
N LEU A 142 1.88 -4.00 11.22
CA LEU A 142 2.44 -2.84 11.91
C LEU A 142 2.32 -2.92 13.45
N CYS A 143 1.31 -3.63 13.97
CA CYS A 143 1.09 -3.77 15.41
C CYS A 143 1.72 -5.05 16.02
N HIS A 144 2.58 -5.74 15.28
CA HIS A 144 3.23 -6.97 15.76
C HIS A 144 4.39 -6.68 16.73
N SER A 145 5.49 -6.13 16.21
CA SER A 145 6.69 -5.76 16.97
C SER A 145 7.47 -4.70 16.20
N GLU A 146 8.39 -4.02 16.88
CA GLU A 146 9.23 -2.98 16.24
C GLU A 146 10.07 -3.54 15.08
N GLU A 147 10.57 -4.78 15.22
CA GLU A 147 11.37 -5.44 14.19
C GLU A 147 10.54 -5.77 12.94
N VAL A 148 9.34 -6.33 13.11
CA VAL A 148 8.45 -6.63 11.98
C VAL A 148 8.00 -5.35 11.30
N ALA A 149 7.65 -4.31 12.06
CA ALA A 149 7.29 -3.00 11.51
C ALA A 149 8.45 -2.37 10.73
N ARG A 150 9.68 -2.47 11.25
CA ARG A 150 10.90 -2.00 10.59
C ARG A 150 11.12 -2.67 9.23
N TRP A 151 11.07 -4.00 9.20
CA TRP A 151 11.26 -4.76 7.97
C TRP A 151 10.14 -4.53 6.97
N GLY A 152 8.89 -4.55 7.45
CA GLY A 152 7.72 -4.26 6.62
C GLY A 152 7.80 -2.88 5.97
N ASN A 153 8.28 -1.86 6.70
CA ASN A 153 8.42 -0.51 6.15
C ASN A 153 9.48 -0.42 5.04
N LYS A 154 10.59 -1.17 5.14
CA LYS A 154 11.59 -1.26 4.07
C LYS A 154 11.02 -1.92 2.81
N LEU A 155 10.21 -2.96 2.99
CA LEU A 155 9.54 -3.65 1.88
C LEU A 155 8.47 -2.77 1.24
N ASP A 156 7.68 -2.06 2.03
CA ASP A 156 6.68 -1.09 1.55
C ASP A 156 7.33 -0.03 0.64
N TYR A 157 8.46 0.56 1.06
CA TYR A 157 9.22 1.50 0.23
C TYR A 157 9.84 0.85 -1.01
N SER A 158 10.32 -0.38 -0.91
CA SER A 158 10.82 -1.14 -2.06
C SER A 158 9.72 -1.40 -3.09
N GLY A 159 8.49 -1.62 -2.62
CA GLY A 159 7.30 -1.73 -3.42
C GLY A 159 7.02 -0.47 -4.26
N ILE A 160 7.11 0.72 -3.66
CA ILE A 160 6.96 1.99 -4.38
C ILE A 160 7.96 2.08 -5.55
N VAL A 161 9.22 1.74 -5.30
CA VAL A 161 10.26 1.72 -6.34
C VAL A 161 9.91 0.72 -7.44
N ALA A 162 9.49 -0.50 -7.09
CA ALA A 162 9.14 -1.54 -8.04
C ALA A 162 7.98 -1.12 -8.95
N LEU A 163 6.93 -0.48 -8.40
CA LEU A 163 5.81 0.04 -9.19
C LEU A 163 6.25 1.17 -10.12
N ILE A 164 7.05 2.14 -9.65
CA ILE A 164 7.51 3.23 -10.50
C ILE A 164 8.35 2.69 -11.66
N VAL A 165 9.40 1.90 -11.37
CA VAL A 165 10.26 1.31 -12.41
C VAL A 165 9.45 0.42 -13.34
N GLY A 166 8.58 -0.44 -12.79
CA GLY A 166 7.73 -1.36 -13.56
C GLY A 166 6.77 -0.62 -14.50
N SER A 167 6.25 0.54 -14.10
CA SER A 167 5.37 1.37 -14.95
C SER A 167 6.09 2.07 -16.10
N TYR A 168 7.40 2.32 -15.98
CA TYR A 168 8.17 2.91 -17.07
C TYR A 168 8.40 1.92 -18.21
N VAL A 169 8.48 0.62 -17.91
CA VAL A 169 8.82 -0.40 -18.91
C VAL A 169 7.82 -0.43 -20.09
N PRO A 170 6.51 -0.63 -19.89
CA PRO A 170 5.56 -0.62 -21.01
C PRO A 170 5.43 0.76 -21.66
N ALA A 171 5.49 1.85 -20.88
CA ALA A 171 5.37 3.20 -21.43
C ALA A 171 6.52 3.54 -22.39
N LEU A 172 7.76 3.26 -21.99
CA LEU A 172 8.93 3.48 -22.85
C LEU A 172 8.98 2.48 -24.01
N TYR A 173 8.54 1.24 -23.80
CA TYR A 173 8.47 0.23 -24.86
C TYR A 173 7.54 0.65 -25.99
N TYR A 174 6.28 0.96 -25.71
CA TYR A 174 5.34 1.37 -26.77
C TYR A 174 5.66 2.76 -27.32
N GLY A 175 6.09 3.68 -26.45
CA GLY A 175 6.46 5.03 -26.83
C GLY A 175 7.63 5.13 -27.80
N PHE A 176 8.68 4.36 -27.55
CA PHE A 176 9.95 4.41 -28.30
C PHE A 176 10.25 3.10 -29.03
N PHE A 177 9.24 2.31 -29.34
CA PHE A 177 9.38 1.00 -30.03
C PHE A 177 10.29 1.10 -31.27
N CYS A 178 10.09 2.15 -32.07
CA CYS A 178 10.85 2.41 -33.30
C CYS A 178 12.16 3.16 -33.11
N GLN A 179 12.51 3.52 -31.87
CA GLN A 179 13.71 4.27 -31.55
C GLN A 179 14.49 3.57 -30.41
N PRO A 180 15.08 2.38 -30.64
CA PRO A 180 15.79 1.63 -29.60
C PRO A 180 16.95 2.39 -28.96
N ALA A 181 17.56 3.30 -29.72
CA ALA A 181 18.63 4.19 -29.26
C ALA A 181 18.18 5.20 -28.19
N LEU A 182 16.87 5.51 -28.10
CA LEU A 182 16.30 6.32 -27.02
C LEU A 182 15.71 5.43 -25.92
N MET A 183 14.97 4.40 -26.32
CA MET A 183 14.33 3.47 -25.38
C MET A 183 15.32 2.88 -24.38
N THR A 184 16.45 2.35 -24.88
CA THR A 184 17.41 1.60 -24.05
C THR A 184 18.06 2.48 -22.98
N PRO A 185 18.65 3.65 -23.29
CA PRO A 185 19.20 4.54 -22.27
C PRO A 185 18.16 4.98 -21.23
N TYR A 186 16.92 5.27 -21.62
CA TYR A 186 15.89 5.68 -20.67
C TYR A 186 15.47 4.54 -19.74
N LEU A 187 15.37 3.30 -20.24
CA LEU A 187 15.13 2.12 -19.42
C LEU A 187 16.30 1.87 -18.45
N CYS A 188 17.55 1.98 -18.92
CA CYS A 188 18.71 1.86 -18.04
C CYS A 188 18.71 2.94 -16.96
N LEU A 189 18.39 4.19 -17.32
CA LEU A 189 18.35 5.31 -16.38
C LEU A 189 17.33 5.09 -15.28
N ILE A 190 16.09 4.71 -15.61
CA ILE A 190 15.06 4.51 -14.58
C ILE A 190 15.40 3.33 -13.66
N VAL A 191 16.02 2.27 -14.17
CA VAL A 191 16.50 1.15 -13.35
C VAL A 191 17.61 1.61 -12.40
N LEU A 192 18.58 2.40 -12.87
CA LEU A 192 19.66 2.94 -12.04
C LEU A 192 19.14 3.87 -10.95
N LEU A 193 18.24 4.80 -11.30
CA LEU A 193 17.59 5.70 -10.34
C LEU A 193 16.75 4.91 -9.32
N GLY A 194 16.04 3.87 -9.79
CA GLY A 194 15.27 2.96 -8.95
C GLY A 194 16.14 2.22 -7.95
N ILE A 195 17.27 1.65 -8.38
CA ILE A 195 18.25 1.00 -7.50
C ILE A 195 18.76 2.00 -6.44
N GLY A 196 19.11 3.23 -6.86
CA GLY A 196 19.52 4.28 -5.93
C GLY A 196 18.47 4.60 -4.87
N CYS A 197 17.21 4.80 -5.28
CA CYS A 197 16.08 5.01 -4.36
C CYS A 197 15.84 3.80 -3.45
N GLY A 198 16.00 2.58 -3.98
CA GLY A 198 15.93 1.32 -3.23
C GLY A 198 16.99 1.27 -2.13
N ILE A 199 18.27 1.55 -2.45
CA ILE A 199 19.36 1.56 -1.47
C ILE A 199 19.07 2.57 -0.34
N VAL A 200 18.65 3.79 -0.69
CA VAL A 200 18.30 4.82 0.30
C VAL A 200 17.14 4.37 1.20
N SER A 201 16.15 3.68 0.62
CA SER A 201 14.96 3.19 1.34
C SER A 201 15.27 2.14 2.40
N TRP A 202 16.43 1.48 2.32
CA TRP A 202 16.87 0.46 3.28
C TRP A 202 17.68 1.02 4.46
N VAL A 203 18.04 2.30 4.41
CA VAL A 203 18.70 3.00 5.53
C VAL A 203 17.72 3.17 6.68
N ASP A 204 18.09 2.73 7.89
CA ASP A 204 17.16 2.70 9.03
C ASP A 204 16.59 4.08 9.41
N LYS A 205 17.39 5.14 9.23
CA LYS A 205 16.97 6.52 9.50
C LYS A 205 15.86 6.99 8.55
N PHE A 206 15.77 6.43 7.35
CA PHE A 206 14.83 6.86 6.30
C PHE A 206 13.36 6.76 6.71
N ARG A 207 13.03 5.84 7.63
CA ARG A 207 11.66 5.68 8.14
C ARG A 207 11.21 6.80 9.08
N LYS A 208 12.15 7.55 9.66
CA LYS A 208 11.81 8.46 10.75
C LYS A 208 10.86 9.57 10.26
N PRO A 209 9.96 10.08 11.13
CA PRO A 209 8.97 11.08 10.73
C PRO A 209 9.58 12.36 10.16
N GLU A 210 10.79 12.75 10.59
CA GLU A 210 11.46 13.98 10.14
C GLU A 210 11.88 13.90 8.66
N LEU A 211 12.08 12.69 8.12
CA LEU A 211 12.44 12.47 6.72
C LEU A 211 11.23 12.25 5.80
N ARG A 212 10.00 12.50 6.28
CA ARG A 212 8.79 12.32 5.49
C ARG A 212 8.78 13.12 4.20
N VAL A 213 9.12 14.41 4.27
CA VAL A 213 9.16 15.28 3.08
C VAL A 213 10.25 14.82 2.12
N PHE A 214 11.44 14.50 2.62
CA PHE A 214 12.53 13.97 1.81
C PHE A 214 12.12 12.69 1.07
N ARG A 215 11.49 11.75 1.77
CA ARG A 215 10.99 10.51 1.19
C ARG A 215 9.95 10.76 0.09
N ALA A 216 8.98 11.64 0.35
CA ALA A 216 7.97 12.00 -0.65
C ALA A 216 8.63 12.63 -1.89
N SER A 217 9.52 13.61 -1.69
CA SER A 217 10.25 14.27 -2.77
C SER A 217 11.13 13.31 -3.57
N MET A 218 11.76 12.33 -2.92
CA MET A 218 12.60 11.33 -3.59
C MET A 218 11.78 10.46 -4.54
N PHE A 219 10.65 9.89 -4.07
CA PHE A 219 9.80 9.04 -4.92
C PHE A 219 9.06 9.86 -6.00
N VAL A 220 8.62 11.08 -5.68
CA VAL A 220 8.09 12.01 -6.70
C VAL A 220 9.15 12.34 -7.73
N GLY A 221 10.39 12.60 -7.32
CA GLY A 221 11.51 12.86 -8.23
C GLY A 221 11.80 11.68 -9.16
N LEU A 222 11.77 10.46 -8.64
CA LEU A 222 11.86 9.24 -9.46
C LEU A 222 10.72 9.18 -10.49
N GLY A 223 9.47 9.41 -10.08
CA GLY A 223 8.33 9.42 -10.99
C GLY A 223 8.33 10.57 -12.02
N VAL A 224 8.79 11.77 -11.63
CA VAL A 224 8.86 12.97 -12.49
C VAL A 224 10.04 12.92 -13.46
N SER A 225 11.04 12.06 -13.23
CA SER A 225 12.13 11.84 -14.19
C SER A 225 11.64 11.49 -15.61
N GLY A 226 10.42 10.93 -15.71
CA GLY A 226 9.72 10.56 -16.94
C GLY A 226 9.24 11.75 -17.77
N VAL A 227 9.23 12.96 -17.22
CA VAL A 227 9.01 14.19 -18.00
C VAL A 227 10.09 14.32 -19.09
N ILE A 228 11.33 13.89 -18.82
CA ILE A 228 12.44 13.97 -19.79
C ILE A 228 12.16 13.14 -21.05
N PRO A 229 11.90 11.82 -20.98
CA PRO A 229 11.57 11.05 -22.18
C PRO A 229 10.27 11.53 -22.83
N VAL A 230 9.24 11.92 -22.08
CA VAL A 230 7.99 12.43 -22.68
C VAL A 230 8.25 13.68 -23.51
N VAL A 231 8.96 14.68 -22.97
CA VAL A 231 9.31 15.90 -23.71
C VAL A 231 10.17 15.58 -24.92
N HIS A 232 11.15 14.68 -24.78
CA HIS A 232 11.99 14.26 -25.90
C HIS A 232 11.19 13.61 -27.03
N GLY A 233 10.26 12.70 -26.69
CA GLY A 233 9.37 12.05 -27.65
C GLY A 233 8.44 13.05 -28.36
N ILE A 234 7.90 14.05 -27.64
CA ILE A 234 7.06 15.10 -28.23
C ILE A 234 7.86 15.95 -29.22
N ILE A 235 9.12 16.26 -28.91
CA ILE A 235 9.98 17.06 -29.80
C ILE A 235 10.26 16.32 -31.11
N ILE A 236 10.49 15.00 -31.05
CA ILE A 236 10.88 14.21 -32.23
C ILE A 236 9.65 13.84 -33.06
N ASP A 237 8.62 13.28 -32.42
CA ASP A 237 7.51 12.63 -33.13
C ASP A 237 6.22 13.47 -33.12
N GLY A 238 6.17 14.54 -32.32
CA GLY A 238 4.97 15.33 -32.09
C GLY A 238 4.04 14.74 -31.03
N TYR A 239 3.17 15.60 -30.49
CA TYR A 239 2.24 15.25 -29.42
C TYR A 239 1.28 14.10 -29.82
N GLN A 240 0.67 14.20 -31.01
CA GLN A 240 -0.36 13.23 -31.43
C GLN A 240 0.22 11.83 -31.62
N ALA A 241 1.37 11.70 -32.28
CA ALA A 241 2.00 10.42 -32.48
C ALA A 241 2.42 9.76 -31.15
N LEU A 242 2.82 10.55 -30.16
CA LEU A 242 3.15 10.04 -28.83
C LEU A 242 1.89 9.70 -28.01
N GLU A 243 0.82 10.48 -28.12
CA GLU A 243 -0.49 10.16 -27.54
C GLU A 243 -1.00 8.81 -28.06
N ASP A 244 -0.92 8.56 -29.35
CA ASP A 244 -1.41 7.31 -29.92
C ASP A 244 -0.56 6.11 -29.46
N ARG A 245 0.77 6.28 -29.34
CA ARG A 245 1.69 5.20 -28.96
C ARG A 245 1.80 4.92 -27.46
N MET A 246 1.59 5.90 -26.57
CA MET A 246 1.73 5.68 -25.12
C MET A 246 0.62 6.28 -24.27
N SER A 247 -0.42 6.85 -24.89
CA SER A 247 -1.52 7.54 -24.19
C SER A 247 -1.01 8.62 -23.23
N ILE A 248 -0.22 9.58 -23.71
CA ILE A 248 0.46 10.58 -22.87
C ILE A 248 -0.49 11.35 -21.96
N SER A 249 -1.73 11.58 -22.36
CA SER A 249 -2.74 12.26 -21.55
C SER A 249 -3.07 11.45 -20.29
N LEU A 250 -3.17 10.13 -20.42
CA LEU A 250 -3.34 9.21 -19.29
C LEU A 250 -2.05 9.09 -18.47
N VAL A 251 -0.88 9.17 -19.11
CA VAL A 251 0.45 9.22 -18.46
C VAL A 251 0.64 10.52 -17.63
N ILE A 252 0.10 11.64 -18.09
CA ILE A 252 0.11 12.89 -17.33
C ILE A 252 -0.89 12.81 -16.19
N PHE A 253 -2.09 12.26 -16.44
CA PHE A 253 -3.15 12.18 -15.43
C PHE A 253 -2.76 11.28 -14.25
N HIS A 254 -2.23 10.07 -14.48
CA HIS A 254 -1.79 9.23 -13.35
C HIS A 254 -0.57 9.82 -12.62
N GLY A 255 0.32 10.53 -13.33
CA GLY A 255 1.41 11.30 -12.70
C GLY A 255 0.88 12.40 -11.77
N ALA A 256 -0.15 13.12 -12.19
CA ALA A 256 -0.82 14.12 -11.37
C ALA A 256 -1.48 13.51 -10.12
N LEU A 257 -2.11 12.33 -10.24
CA LEU A 257 -2.66 11.59 -9.09
C LEU A 257 -1.57 11.21 -8.08
N TYR A 258 -0.41 10.72 -8.54
CA TYR A 258 0.71 10.42 -7.65
C TYR A 258 1.23 11.66 -6.93
N ILE A 259 1.45 12.77 -7.64
CA ILE A 259 1.93 14.02 -7.06
C ILE A 259 0.93 14.56 -6.04
N PHE A 260 -0.36 14.59 -6.38
CA PHE A 260 -1.43 15.03 -5.50
C PHE A 260 -1.43 14.22 -4.19
N GLY A 261 -1.44 12.88 -4.29
CA GLY A 261 -1.37 12.02 -3.12
C GLY A 261 -0.10 12.24 -2.29
N ALA A 262 1.06 12.40 -2.92
CA ALA A 262 2.32 12.62 -2.24
C ALA A 262 2.37 13.97 -1.50
N VAL A 263 1.77 15.02 -2.06
CA VAL A 263 1.63 16.33 -1.41
C VAL A 263 0.75 16.23 -0.16
N LEU A 264 -0.37 15.52 -0.24
CA LEU A 264 -1.22 15.26 0.94
C LEU A 264 -0.46 14.48 2.00
N TYR A 265 0.19 13.38 1.62
CA TYR A 265 1.01 12.57 2.49
C TYR A 265 2.10 13.37 3.23
N ALA A 266 2.83 14.21 2.50
CA ALA A 266 3.91 15.02 3.05
C ALA A 266 3.39 16.12 4.00
N SER A 267 2.26 16.75 3.65
CA SER A 267 1.66 17.84 4.43
C SER A 267 0.82 17.36 5.63
N ARG A 268 0.42 16.09 5.66
CA ARG A 268 -0.50 15.50 6.66
C ARG A 268 -1.88 16.14 6.63
N TRP A 269 -2.34 16.53 5.46
CA TRP A 269 -3.66 17.13 5.29
C TRP A 269 -4.68 16.08 4.84
N PRO A 270 -5.88 16.02 5.43
CA PRO A 270 -6.53 17.05 6.26
C PRO A 270 -6.32 16.95 7.78
N GLU A 271 -5.78 15.85 8.30
CA GLU A 271 -5.72 15.59 9.75
C GLU A 271 -4.92 16.64 10.53
N ARG A 272 -3.93 17.28 9.90
CA ARG A 272 -3.17 18.39 10.48
C ARG A 272 -4.04 19.59 10.85
N SER A 273 -5.07 19.89 10.05
CA SER A 273 -5.97 21.01 10.29
C SER A 273 -7.06 20.68 11.29
N PHE A 274 -7.42 19.39 11.39
CA PHE A 274 -8.48 18.91 12.29
C PHE A 274 -8.03 17.62 13.01
N PRO A 275 -7.15 17.73 14.02
CA PRO A 275 -6.64 16.57 14.74
C PRO A 275 -7.78 15.76 15.36
N GLY A 276 -7.70 14.42 15.27
CA GLY A 276 -8.75 13.51 15.77
C GLY A 276 -9.93 13.29 14.82
N ALA A 277 -10.21 14.21 13.89
CA ALA A 277 -11.39 14.10 13.00
C ALA A 277 -11.23 13.01 11.92
N PHE A 278 -9.98 12.68 11.57
CA PHE A 278 -9.64 11.76 10.49
C PHE A 278 -8.91 10.51 11.00
N ASP A 279 -9.17 10.11 12.25
CA ASP A 279 -8.48 8.98 12.90
C ASP A 279 -8.71 7.65 12.19
N ILE A 280 -9.92 7.43 11.67
CA ILE A 280 -10.31 6.19 10.99
C ILE A 280 -10.49 6.38 9.49
N TRP A 281 -10.98 7.54 9.05
CA TRP A 281 -11.36 7.78 7.65
C TRP A 281 -10.82 9.11 7.14
N GLY A 282 -10.32 9.12 5.91
CA GLY A 282 -9.95 10.32 5.16
C GLY A 282 -8.63 10.98 5.58
N SER A 283 -7.76 10.27 6.32
CA SER A 283 -6.41 10.80 6.61
C SER A 283 -5.56 10.88 5.34
N SER A 284 -4.53 11.71 5.36
CA SER A 284 -3.67 11.95 4.20
C SER A 284 -3.05 10.66 3.64
N HIS A 285 -2.70 9.73 4.53
CA HIS A 285 -2.09 8.45 4.14
C HIS A 285 -3.09 7.55 3.42
N GLN A 286 -4.35 7.55 3.86
CA GLN A 286 -5.43 6.80 3.22
C GLN A 286 -5.75 7.37 1.84
N ILE A 287 -5.80 8.70 1.71
CA ILE A 287 -6.02 9.37 0.43
C ILE A 287 -4.86 9.05 -0.52
N PHE A 288 -3.61 9.13 -0.05
CA PHE A 288 -2.44 8.73 -0.82
C PHE A 288 -2.54 7.29 -1.33
N HIS A 289 -2.93 6.36 -0.46
CA HIS A 289 -3.16 4.95 -0.84
C HIS A 289 -4.17 4.81 -1.98
N CYS A 290 -5.31 5.50 -1.89
CA CYS A 290 -6.33 5.51 -2.94
C CYS A 290 -5.81 6.12 -4.25
N CYS A 291 -5.06 7.22 -4.18
CA CYS A 291 -4.43 7.83 -5.36
C CYS A 291 -3.47 6.86 -6.07
N VAL A 292 -2.69 6.06 -5.32
CA VAL A 292 -1.79 5.05 -5.91
C VAL A 292 -2.58 4.00 -6.70
N VAL A 293 -3.68 3.49 -6.16
CA VAL A 293 -4.53 2.50 -6.85
C VAL A 293 -5.16 3.10 -8.11
N LEU A 294 -5.72 4.30 -8.02
CA LEU A 294 -6.32 5.00 -9.17
C LEU A 294 -5.28 5.33 -10.24
N ALA A 295 -4.07 5.72 -9.85
CA ALA A 295 -2.97 5.98 -10.75
C ALA A 295 -2.53 4.70 -11.48
N ALA A 296 -2.38 3.58 -10.76
CA ALA A 296 -2.06 2.30 -11.37
C ALA A 296 -3.15 1.83 -12.36
N ALA A 297 -4.43 1.99 -12.01
CA ALA A 297 -5.54 1.66 -12.90
C ALA A 297 -5.57 2.53 -14.16
N THR A 298 -5.34 3.83 -14.01
CA THR A 298 -5.24 4.77 -15.14
C THR A 298 -4.08 4.41 -16.05
N HIS A 299 -2.91 4.11 -15.48
CA HIS A 299 -1.73 3.70 -16.22
C HIS A 299 -2.00 2.42 -17.01
N LEU A 300 -2.59 1.40 -16.37
CA LEU A 300 -2.97 0.15 -17.03
C LEU A 300 -3.89 0.41 -18.22
N TYR A 301 -4.90 1.27 -18.06
CA TYR A 301 -5.80 1.62 -19.15
C TYR A 301 -5.07 2.30 -20.31
N GLY A 302 -4.14 3.22 -20.02
CA GLY A 302 -3.30 3.85 -21.04
C GLY A 302 -2.39 2.86 -21.77
N MET A 303 -1.76 1.94 -21.04
CA MET A 303 -0.90 0.92 -21.64
C MET A 303 -1.68 -0.10 -22.46
N ALA A 304 -2.91 -0.44 -22.05
CA ALA A 304 -3.79 -1.28 -22.86
C ALA A 304 -4.18 -0.60 -24.18
N ARG A 305 -4.45 0.71 -24.18
CA ARG A 305 -4.69 1.48 -25.41
C ARG A 305 -3.45 1.54 -26.31
N ALA A 306 -2.28 1.76 -25.72
CA ALA A 306 -0.99 1.75 -26.42
C ALA A 306 -0.72 0.39 -27.09
N PHE A 307 -0.97 -0.70 -26.37
CA PHE A 307 -0.89 -2.07 -26.88
C PHE A 307 -1.84 -2.28 -28.08
N ASP A 308 -3.11 -1.90 -27.94
CA ASP A 308 -4.09 -2.03 -29.02
C ASP A 308 -3.65 -1.23 -30.26
N TYR A 309 -3.19 0.01 -30.10
CA TYR A 309 -2.66 0.82 -31.21
C TYR A 309 -1.44 0.17 -31.88
N HIS A 310 -0.51 -0.35 -31.07
CA HIS A 310 0.71 -1.00 -31.54
C HIS A 310 0.42 -2.22 -32.43
N HIS A 311 -0.59 -3.03 -32.11
CA HIS A 311 -0.91 -4.21 -32.91
C HIS A 311 -1.95 -3.97 -34.00
N THR A 312 -2.86 -3.02 -33.85
CA THR A 312 -3.92 -2.77 -34.85
C THR A 312 -3.50 -1.79 -35.92
N ILE A 313 -2.88 -0.66 -35.55
CA ILE A 313 -2.53 0.41 -36.48
C ILE A 313 -1.10 0.25 -36.98
N MET A 314 -0.15 0.01 -36.07
CA MET A 314 1.26 -0.17 -36.46
C MET A 314 1.57 -1.60 -36.94
N GLY A 315 0.73 -2.59 -36.61
CA GLY A 315 0.98 -3.99 -36.96
C GLY A 315 2.30 -4.54 -36.38
N SER A 316 2.76 -4.00 -35.24
CA SER A 316 4.07 -4.27 -34.65
C SER A 316 5.27 -3.96 -35.55
N GLN A 317 5.10 -3.03 -36.49
CA GLN A 317 6.14 -2.57 -37.38
C GLN A 317 6.40 -1.08 -37.17
N CYS A 318 7.59 -0.66 -37.57
CA CYS A 318 7.87 0.76 -37.69
C CYS A 318 7.37 1.22 -39.05
N LEU A 319 6.31 2.02 -39.04
CA LEU A 319 5.82 2.69 -40.22
C LEU A 319 6.95 3.59 -40.72
N ILE A 320 7.49 3.25 -41.89
CA ILE A 320 8.46 4.07 -42.59
C ILE A 320 7.64 5.09 -43.36
N ASP A 321 7.73 6.36 -42.97
CA ASP A 321 7.37 7.47 -43.86
C ASP A 321 8.51 7.73 -44.85
#